data_AF-A0A3S0W4F5-F1
#
_entry.id   AF-A0A3S0W4F5-F1
#
_cell.length_a   1.000
_cell.length_b   1.000
_cell.length_c   1.000
_cell.angle_alpha   90.00
_cell.angle_beta   90.00
_cell.angle_gamma   90.00
#
_symmetry.space_group_name_H-M   'P 1'
#
loop_
_entity.id
_entity.type
_entity.pdbx_description
1 polymer ?
#
loop_
_entity_poly.entity_id
_entity_poly.type
_entity_poly.pdbx_seq_one_letter_code
_entity_poly.pdbx_strand_id
1 'polypeptide(L)'
;MSDSILVFIATVVGVAAGSSITWWGAVDLNRKQNFSIASAKFINGFSSEIAILNHPIAKQAGTTYNVLLEAFQRHNVAFIEFNVFVPKPLRAGFNEAWETYRKHSANFNQEWRGHEKMNHLCEYLATNDEEERNAKDLALQRLNRLLSYANVR
;
A
#
# COMPACT_ATOMS: atom_id res chain seq x y z
N MET A 1 -36.42 50.76 -6.94
CA MET A 1 -36.20 50.03 -5.66
C MET A 1 -36.14 48.51 -5.85
N SER A 2 -36.84 47.91 -6.82
CA SER A 2 -36.79 46.46 -7.11
C SER A 2 -35.39 45.96 -7.51
N ASP A 3 -34.67 46.72 -8.33
CA ASP A 3 -33.45 46.23 -8.99
C ASP A 3 -32.26 46.12 -8.02
N SER A 4 -32.20 47.03 -7.04
CA SER A 4 -31.18 47.01 -5.98
C SER A 4 -31.33 45.80 -5.05
N ILE A 5 -32.56 45.36 -4.80
CA ILE A 5 -32.85 44.16 -3.99
C ILE A 5 -32.45 42.90 -4.75
N LEU A 6 -32.72 42.85 -6.06
CA LEU A 6 -32.33 41.74 -6.93
C LEU A 6 -30.81 41.58 -7.03
N VAL A 7 -30.07 42.69 -7.20
CA VAL A 7 -28.60 42.69 -7.21
C VAL A 7 -28.02 42.25 -5.86
N PHE A 8 -28.61 42.70 -4.75
CA PHE A 8 -28.20 42.29 -3.40
C PHE A 8 -28.41 40.79 -3.17
N ILE A 9 -29.59 40.25 -3.52
CA ILE A 9 -29.89 38.82 -3.42
C ILE A 9 -28.93 37.99 -4.30
N ALA A 10 -28.72 38.40 -5.56
CA ALA A 10 -27.81 37.71 -6.48
C ALA A 10 -26.37 37.69 -5.95
N THR A 11 -25.92 38.79 -5.33
CA THR A 11 -24.59 38.89 -4.72
C THR A 11 -24.44 37.96 -3.52
N VAL A 12 -25.42 37.95 -2.61
CA VAL A 12 -25.39 37.07 -1.42
C VAL A 12 -25.44 35.59 -1.83
N VAL A 13 -26.29 35.24 -2.79
CA VAL A 13 -26.38 33.87 -3.32
C VAL A 13 -25.08 33.48 -4.04
N GLY A 14 -24.49 34.38 -4.83
CA GLY A 14 -23.23 34.15 -5.52
C GLY A 14 -22.06 33.92 -4.54
N VAL A 15 -21.98 34.70 -3.46
CA VAL A 15 -20.96 34.53 -2.42
C VAL A 15 -21.16 33.20 -1.67
N ALA A 16 -22.40 32.86 -1.30
CA ALA A 16 -22.70 31.61 -0.60
C ALA A 16 -22.41 30.37 -1.46
N ALA A 17 -22.79 30.40 -2.74
CA ALA A 17 -22.52 29.33 -3.69
C ALA A 17 -21.02 29.19 -3.98
N GLY A 18 -20.32 30.31 -4.25
CA GLY A 18 -18.87 30.31 -4.48
C GLY A 18 -18.08 29.80 -3.27
N SER A 19 -18.46 30.21 -2.06
CA SER A 19 -17.83 29.75 -0.81
C SER A 19 -18.04 28.25 -0.60
N SER A 20 -19.25 27.76 -0.87
CA SER A 20 -19.58 26.34 -0.76
C SER A 20 -18.78 25.50 -1.75
N ILE A 21 -18.71 25.89 -3.02
CA ILE A 21 -17.91 25.19 -4.06
C ILE A 21 -16.43 25.18 -3.67
N THR A 22 -15.90 26.31 -3.21
CA THR A 22 -14.51 26.43 -2.77
C THR A 22 -14.22 25.50 -1.59
N TRP A 23 -15.13 25.41 -0.62
CA TRP A 23 -15.02 24.50 0.52
C TRP A 23 -14.99 23.04 0.08
N TRP A 24 -15.92 22.61 -0.76
CA TRP A 24 -15.94 21.24 -1.30
C TRP A 24 -14.67 20.91 -2.08
N GLY A 25 -14.18 21.85 -2.89
CA GLY A 25 -12.92 21.71 -3.61
C GLY A 25 -11.71 21.57 -2.67
N ALA A 26 -11.64 22.38 -1.62
CA ALA A 26 -10.57 22.31 -0.62
C ALA A 26 -10.59 20.98 0.15
N VAL A 27 -11.78 20.47 0.51
CA VAL A 27 -11.93 19.18 1.19
C VAL A 27 -11.49 18.02 0.29
N ASP A 28 -11.90 18.01 -0.99
CA ASP A 28 -11.48 16.97 -1.93
C ASP A 28 -9.97 17.00 -2.19
N LEU A 29 -9.39 18.19 -2.34
CA LEU A 29 -7.95 18.38 -2.51
C LEU A 29 -7.17 17.87 -1.29
N ASN A 30 -7.60 18.23 -0.08
CA ASN A 30 -6.99 17.77 1.16
C ASN A 30 -7.05 16.23 1.27
N ARG A 31 -8.19 15.64 0.93
CA ARG A 31 -8.35 14.17 0.91
C ARG A 31 -7.38 13.51 -0.07
N LYS A 32 -7.28 14.02 -1.30
CA LYS A 32 -6.34 13.52 -2.33
C LYS A 32 -4.88 13.64 -1.89
N GLN A 33 -4.52 14.76 -1.26
CA GLN A 33 -3.18 14.99 -0.73
C GLN A 33 -2.85 13.99 0.39
N ASN A 34 -3.75 13.80 1.36
CA ASN A 34 -3.55 12.84 2.44
C ASN A 34 -3.41 11.42 1.91
N PHE A 35 -4.24 11.04 0.94
CA PHE A 35 -4.15 9.74 0.28
C PHE A 35 -2.81 9.57 -0.46
N SER A 36 -2.34 10.60 -1.18
CA SER A 36 -1.04 10.57 -1.87
C SER A 36 0.13 10.42 -0.89
N ILE A 37 0.10 11.13 0.24
CA ILE A 37 1.13 11.03 1.28
C ILE A 37 1.11 9.63 1.91
N ALA A 38 -0.08 9.11 2.24
CA ALA A 38 -0.24 7.78 2.80
C ALA A 38 0.23 6.70 1.81
N SER A 39 -0.05 6.86 0.52
CA SER A 39 0.40 5.97 -0.56
C SER A 39 1.93 5.93 -0.67
N ALA A 40 2.58 7.09 -0.62
CA ALA A 40 4.05 7.16 -0.64
C ALA A 40 4.68 6.48 0.60
N LYS A 41 4.12 6.72 1.79
CA LYS A 41 4.57 6.05 3.03
C LYS A 41 4.36 4.54 2.95
N PHE A 42 3.21 4.11 2.43
CA PHE A 42 2.90 2.70 2.23
C PHE A 42 3.93 2.02 1.34
N ILE A 43 4.17 2.55 0.13
CA ILE A 43 5.15 2.03 -0.82
C ILE A 43 6.56 2.01 -0.19
N ASN A 44 6.94 3.08 0.52
CA ASN A 44 8.23 3.16 1.19
C ASN A 44 8.41 2.06 2.25
N GLY A 45 7.33 1.63 2.90
CA GLY A 45 7.33 0.49 3.83
C GLY A 45 7.87 -0.79 3.21
N PHE A 46 7.70 -0.98 1.90
CA PHE A 46 8.14 -2.15 1.13
C PHE A 46 9.44 -1.92 0.32
N SER A 47 10.07 -0.75 0.45
CA SER A 47 11.25 -0.37 -0.35
C SER A 47 12.41 -1.37 -0.23
N SER A 48 12.68 -1.88 0.97
CA SER A 48 13.73 -2.88 1.21
C SER A 48 13.45 -4.20 0.47
N GLU A 49 12.21 -4.64 0.47
CA GLU A 49 11.77 -5.86 -0.23
C GLU A 49 11.84 -5.70 -1.74
N ILE A 50 11.39 -4.56 -2.27
CA ILE A 50 11.54 -4.22 -3.69
C ILE A 50 13.03 -4.25 -4.09
N ALA A 51 13.91 -3.70 -3.26
CA ALA A 51 15.35 -3.69 -3.53
C ALA A 51 15.93 -5.12 -3.56
N ILE A 52 15.54 -5.98 -2.61
CA ILE A 52 15.98 -7.38 -2.54
C ILE A 52 15.46 -8.18 -3.74
N LEU A 53 14.19 -8.00 -4.14
CA LEU A 53 13.62 -8.70 -5.29
C LEU A 53 14.27 -8.25 -6.61
N ASN A 54 14.66 -6.97 -6.73
CA ASN A 54 15.32 -6.46 -7.93
C ASN A 54 16.83 -6.76 -7.99
N HIS A 55 17.50 -6.86 -6.85
CA HIS A 55 18.93 -7.16 -6.76
C HIS A 55 19.19 -8.30 -5.78
N PRO A 56 19.67 -9.49 -6.25
CA PRO A 56 19.97 -10.60 -5.36
C PRO A 56 21.12 -10.21 -4.42
N ILE A 57 20.79 -9.96 -3.15
CA ILE A 57 21.79 -9.80 -2.09
C ILE A 57 22.36 -11.19 -1.78
N ALA A 58 23.68 -11.30 -1.62
CA ALA A 58 24.34 -12.56 -1.28
C ALA A 58 23.63 -13.26 -0.10
N LYS A 59 23.30 -14.54 -0.28
CA LYS A 59 22.57 -15.40 0.68
C LYS A 59 23.37 -15.65 1.97
N GLN A 60 23.62 -14.61 2.78
CA GLN A 60 24.11 -14.77 4.15
C GLN A 60 22.92 -15.02 5.07
N ALA A 61 22.53 -16.29 5.19
CA ALA A 61 21.28 -16.76 5.78
C ALA A 61 20.93 -16.14 7.16
N GLY A 62 21.92 -15.89 8.03
CA GLY A 62 21.68 -15.32 9.37
C GLY A 62 21.32 -13.83 9.37
N THR A 63 22.04 -13.01 8.62
CA THR A 63 21.81 -11.55 8.58
C THR A 63 20.57 -11.22 7.77
N THR A 64 20.37 -11.90 6.65
CA THR A 64 19.23 -11.67 5.77
C THR A 64 17.91 -12.05 6.44
N TYR A 65 17.89 -13.09 7.27
CA TYR A 65 16.71 -13.48 8.05
C TYR A 65 16.23 -12.38 9.01
N ASN A 66 17.14 -11.80 9.80
CA ASN A 66 16.78 -10.72 10.74
C ASN A 66 16.26 -9.48 10.00
N VAL A 67 16.89 -9.12 8.88
CA VAL A 67 16.45 -8.00 8.03
C VAL A 67 15.04 -8.24 7.48
N LEU A 68 14.72 -9.47 7.09
CA LEU A 68 13.39 -9.83 6.59
C LEU A 68 12.31 -9.81 7.70
N LEU A 69 12.65 -10.27 8.91
CA LEU A 69 11.75 -10.22 10.05
C LEU A 69 11.42 -8.76 10.44
N GLU A 70 12.42 -7.89 10.48
CA GLU A 70 12.23 -6.45 10.70
C GLU A 70 11.44 -5.79 9.56
N ALA A 71 11.69 -6.18 8.31
CA ALA A 71 10.91 -5.72 7.16
C ALA A 71 9.43 -6.12 7.29
N PHE A 72 9.13 -7.33 7.75
CA PHE A 72 7.75 -7.78 7.93
C PHE A 72 6.98 -6.96 8.97
N GLN A 73 7.63 -6.57 10.08
CA GLN A 73 7.02 -5.66 11.04
C GLN A 73 6.70 -4.30 10.39
N ARG A 74 7.63 -3.75 9.60
CA ARG A 74 7.40 -2.52 8.83
C ARG A 74 6.26 -2.65 7.83
N HIS A 75 6.12 -3.78 7.14
CA HIS A 75 5.00 -4.02 6.22
C HIS A 75 3.65 -4.05 6.94
N ASN A 76 3.56 -4.69 8.12
CA ASN A 76 2.33 -4.70 8.91
C ASN A 76 1.94 -3.28 9.35
N VAL A 77 2.89 -2.49 9.84
CA VAL A 77 2.65 -1.10 10.24
C VAL A 77 2.17 -0.28 9.04
N ALA A 78 2.88 -0.37 7.91
CA ALA A 78 2.50 0.31 6.68
C ALA A 78 1.08 -0.09 6.21
N PHE A 79 0.73 -1.38 6.27
CA PHE A 79 -0.61 -1.88 5.96
C PHE A 79 -1.68 -1.26 6.87
N ILE A 80 -1.49 -1.32 8.19
CA ILE A 80 -2.46 -0.79 9.18
C ILE A 80 -2.67 0.71 8.95
N GLU A 81 -1.59 1.46 8.81
CA GLU A 81 -1.65 2.91 8.61
C GLU A 81 -2.34 3.27 7.29
N PHE A 82 -2.01 2.58 6.19
CA PHE A 82 -2.60 2.87 4.88
C PHE A 82 -4.08 2.46 4.78
N ASN A 83 -4.49 1.39 5.45
CA ASN A 83 -5.86 0.87 5.39
C ASN A 83 -6.94 1.90 5.78
N VAL A 84 -6.59 2.84 6.65
CA VAL A 84 -7.47 3.94 7.07
C VAL A 84 -7.80 4.86 5.89
N PHE A 85 -6.85 5.05 4.98
CA PHE A 85 -6.97 5.91 3.80
C PHE A 85 -7.53 5.18 2.58
N VAL A 86 -7.55 3.84 2.58
CA VAL A 86 -8.13 3.06 1.48
C VAL A 86 -9.64 3.33 1.36
N PRO A 87 -10.15 3.69 0.16
CA PRO A 87 -11.57 3.89 -0.08
C PRO A 87 -12.40 2.66 0.31
N LYS A 88 -13.55 2.87 0.96
CA LYS A 88 -14.44 1.79 1.43
C LYS A 88 -14.71 0.70 0.37
N PRO A 89 -14.99 1.02 -0.91
CA PRO A 89 -15.24 0.00 -1.92
C PRO A 89 -14.04 -0.90 -2.22
N LEU A 90 -12.82 -0.42 -1.99
CA LEU A 90 -11.57 -1.14 -2.29
C LEU A 90 -10.98 -1.86 -1.08
N ARG A 91 -11.46 -1.55 0.12
CA ARG A 91 -10.89 -2.04 1.38
C ARG A 91 -10.90 -3.57 1.49
N ALA A 92 -11.98 -4.22 1.03
CA ALA A 92 -12.06 -5.68 1.04
C ALA A 92 -10.97 -6.32 0.15
N GLY A 93 -10.81 -5.81 -1.08
CA GLY A 93 -9.78 -6.29 -2.00
C GLY A 93 -8.36 -5.98 -1.52
N PHE A 94 -8.16 -4.84 -0.85
CA PHE A 94 -6.88 -4.50 -0.24
C PHE A 94 -6.51 -5.47 0.89
N ASN A 95 -7.46 -5.76 1.79
CA ASN A 95 -7.26 -6.74 2.86
C ASN A 95 -6.98 -8.14 2.28
N GLU A 96 -7.70 -8.55 1.23
CA GLU A 96 -7.47 -9.84 0.56
C GLU A 96 -6.07 -9.91 -0.09
N ALA A 97 -5.64 -8.83 -0.74
CA ALA A 97 -4.30 -8.73 -1.31
C ALA A 97 -3.22 -8.85 -0.22
N TRP A 98 -3.45 -8.27 0.95
CA TRP A 98 -2.58 -8.42 2.11
C TRP A 98 -2.54 -9.86 2.64
N GLU A 99 -3.68 -10.52 2.78
CA GLU A 99 -3.72 -11.93 3.18
C GLU A 99 -2.98 -12.82 2.16
N THR A 100 -3.15 -12.54 0.87
CA THR A 100 -2.46 -13.27 -0.20
C THR A 100 -0.95 -13.04 -0.19
N TYR A 101 -0.53 -11.80 0.08
CA TYR A 101 0.88 -11.43 0.21
C TYR A 101 1.57 -12.18 1.36
N ARG A 102 0.89 -12.31 2.52
CA ARG A 102 1.41 -13.00 3.70
C ARG A 102 1.38 -14.53 3.63
N LYS A 103 0.62 -15.12 2.70
CA LYS A 103 0.53 -16.58 2.56
C LYS A 103 1.84 -17.17 2.03
N HIS A 104 2.26 -18.29 2.60
CA HIS A 104 3.34 -19.13 2.06
C HIS A 104 2.96 -19.72 0.69
N SER A 105 3.95 -20.08 -0.14
CA SER A 105 3.71 -20.95 -1.29
C SER A 105 3.43 -22.39 -0.83
N ALA A 106 2.77 -23.17 -1.68
CA ALA A 106 2.42 -24.57 -1.38
C ALA A 106 3.65 -25.47 -1.15
N ASN A 107 4.83 -25.05 -1.60
CA ASN A 107 6.08 -25.80 -1.53
C ASN A 107 6.97 -25.39 -0.34
N PHE A 108 6.44 -24.64 0.62
CA PHE A 108 7.22 -24.16 1.76
C PHE A 108 7.73 -25.31 2.65
N ASN A 109 9.05 -25.36 2.84
CA ASN A 109 9.71 -26.39 3.63
C ASN A 109 9.25 -26.35 5.10
N GLN A 110 8.92 -27.52 5.63
CA GLN A 110 8.27 -27.71 6.94
C GLN A 110 9.12 -27.21 8.13
N GLU A 111 10.45 -27.13 7.97
CA GLU A 111 11.38 -26.66 9.02
C GLU A 111 11.12 -25.22 9.48
N TRP A 112 10.50 -24.39 8.64
CA TRP A 112 10.27 -22.98 8.94
C TRP A 112 8.86 -22.70 9.47
N ARG A 113 8.04 -23.73 9.74
CA ARG A 113 6.66 -23.59 10.24
C ARG A 113 6.54 -22.94 11.62
N GLY A 114 7.61 -22.93 12.43
CA GLY A 114 7.62 -22.18 13.70
C GLY A 114 7.53 -20.66 13.54
N HIS A 115 7.68 -20.18 12.31
CA HIS A 115 7.66 -18.78 11.93
C HIS A 115 6.53 -18.49 10.93
N GLU A 116 5.28 -18.87 11.28
CA GLU A 116 4.03 -18.77 10.49
C GLU A 116 3.70 -17.38 9.89
N LYS A 117 4.58 -16.39 10.09
CA LYS A 117 4.43 -15.01 9.65
C LYS A 117 5.47 -14.61 8.60
N MET A 118 6.37 -15.49 8.18
CA MET A 118 7.52 -15.12 7.36
C MET A 118 7.34 -15.34 5.87
N ASN A 119 7.27 -14.19 5.19
CA ASN A 119 7.07 -13.89 3.79
C ASN A 119 7.65 -14.87 2.75
N HIS A 120 7.10 -14.84 1.53
CA HIS A 120 7.63 -15.48 0.31
C HIS A 120 9.07 -15.05 -0.04
N LEU A 121 9.57 -13.95 0.54
CA LEU A 121 11.00 -13.60 0.47
C LEU A 121 11.91 -14.61 1.19
N CYS A 122 11.43 -15.24 2.26
CA CYS A 122 12.15 -16.33 2.91
C CYS A 122 12.20 -17.58 2.02
N GLU A 123 11.14 -17.84 1.25
CA GLU A 123 11.10 -18.88 0.21
C GLU A 123 12.08 -18.61 -0.92
N TYR A 124 12.13 -17.36 -1.39
CA TYR A 124 13.09 -16.90 -2.39
C TYR A 124 14.55 -17.14 -1.98
N LEU A 125 14.89 -16.92 -0.70
CA LEU A 125 16.25 -17.14 -0.21
C LEU A 125 16.58 -18.62 0.04
N ALA A 126 15.58 -19.48 0.19
CA ALA A 126 15.73 -20.90 0.54
C ALA A 126 15.72 -21.85 -0.68
N THR A 127 15.49 -21.34 -1.90
CA THR A 127 15.32 -22.14 -3.12
C THR A 127 16.58 -22.21 -4.00
N ASN A 128 16.68 -23.27 -4.81
CA ASN A 128 17.71 -23.47 -5.83
C ASN A 128 17.41 -22.62 -7.09
N ASP A 129 18.41 -22.39 -7.97
CA ASP A 129 18.36 -21.39 -9.07
C ASP A 129 17.10 -21.37 -9.97
N GLU A 130 16.46 -22.52 -10.21
CA GLU A 130 15.27 -22.61 -11.07
C GLU A 130 13.95 -22.36 -10.31
N GLU A 131 13.85 -22.84 -9.07
CA GLU A 131 12.74 -22.55 -8.15
C GLU A 131 12.76 -21.09 -7.66
N GLU A 132 13.96 -20.51 -7.57
CA GLU A 132 14.21 -19.12 -7.19
C GLU A 132 13.48 -18.13 -8.11
N ARG A 133 13.48 -18.38 -9.43
CA ARG A 133 12.78 -17.51 -10.40
C ARG A 133 11.27 -17.53 -10.21
N ASN A 134 10.68 -18.72 -10.05
CA ASN A 134 9.25 -18.87 -9.83
C ASN A 134 8.81 -18.24 -8.50
N ALA A 135 9.62 -18.40 -7.45
CA ALA A 135 9.38 -17.77 -6.14
C ALA A 135 9.47 -16.24 -6.23
N LYS A 136 10.47 -15.72 -6.95
CA LYS A 136 10.64 -14.28 -7.19
C LYS A 136 9.48 -13.68 -8.00
N ASP A 137 9.04 -14.35 -9.05
CA ASP A 137 7.94 -13.86 -9.89
C ASP A 137 6.62 -13.85 -9.10
N LEU A 138 6.38 -14.89 -8.29
CA LEU A 138 5.22 -14.94 -7.40
C LEU A 138 5.27 -13.85 -6.32
N ALA A 139 6.45 -13.59 -5.75
CA ALA A 139 6.70 -12.52 -4.80
C ALA A 139 6.35 -11.14 -5.39
N LEU A 140 6.92 -10.85 -6.56
CA LEU A 140 6.68 -9.61 -7.29
C LEU A 140 5.21 -9.47 -7.68
N GLN A 141 4.55 -10.55 -8.12
CA GLN A 141 3.13 -10.51 -8.46
C GLN A 141 2.26 -10.12 -7.25
N ARG A 142 2.50 -10.75 -6.09
CA ARG A 142 1.76 -10.48 -4.86
C ARG A 142 2.01 -9.06 -4.34
N LEU A 143 3.28 -8.64 -4.35
CA LEU A 143 3.68 -7.30 -3.96
C LEU A 143 3.04 -6.24 -4.89
N ASN A 144 3.12 -6.42 -6.21
CA ASN A 144 2.52 -5.49 -7.16
C ASN A 144 1.00 -5.40 -7.03
N ARG A 145 0.31 -6.53 -6.78
CA ARG A 145 -1.14 -6.53 -6.50
C ARG A 145 -1.48 -5.76 -5.23
N LEU A 146 -0.64 -5.83 -4.21
CA LEU A 146 -0.84 -5.06 -2.97
C LEU A 146 -0.57 -3.57 -3.19
N LEU A 147 0.54 -3.23 -3.87
CA LEU A 147 0.94 -1.85 -4.13
C LEU A 147 0.04 -1.13 -5.15
N SER A 148 -0.71 -1.85 -5.99
CA SER A 148 -1.64 -1.21 -6.94
C SER A 148 -2.72 -0.38 -6.25
N TYR A 149 -3.08 -0.70 -5.00
CA TYR A 149 -4.04 0.07 -4.21
C TYR A 149 -3.53 1.47 -3.82
N ALA A 150 -2.21 1.68 -3.81
CA ALA A 150 -1.59 2.99 -3.59
C ALA A 150 -1.49 3.84 -4.87
N ASN A 151 -1.81 3.25 -6.03
CA ASN A 151 -1.80 3.92 -7.33
C ASN A 151 -3.21 4.29 -7.84
N VAL A 152 -4.25 4.02 -7.05
CA VAL A 152 -5.63 4.38 -7.41
C VAL A 152 -5.78 5.89 -7.31
N ARG A 153 -6.11 6.54 -8.44
CA ARG A 153 -6.35 7.99 -8.54
C ARG A 153 -7.82 8.34 -8.34
#